data_AF-A0A2X3BYA2-F1
#
_entry.id   AF-A0A2X3BYA2-F1
#
_cell.length_a   1.000
_cell.length_b   1.000
_cell.length_c   1.000
_cell.angle_alpha   90.00
_cell.angle_beta   90.00
_cell.angle_gamma   90.00
#
_symmetry.space_group_name_H-M   'P 1'
#
loop_
_entity.id
_entity.type
_entity.pdbx_description
1 polymer ?
#
loop_
_entity_poly.entity_id
_entity_poly.type
_entity_poly.pdbx_seq_one_letter_code
_entity_poly.pdbx_strand_id
1 'polypeptide(L)'
;MGSLFKQIYRYTRPRAYRHNENLWPFTRITRAPSGEISALRYKGKTVPLVSLSALKNSMQGEVLLTATGPSTRNIDFSLLSKTIPVMGVNGAWHLADRLHFSLYTIVDMEFFDKKPDIIRAIVSQPDILLFTTMHGIAKIVDRYGDALRCRLALIEDGCYKIYQPKSRQRSDKAHLPAECGDVLSSSAPGYLF
;
A
#
# COMPACT_ATOMS: atom_id res chain seq x y z
N MET A 1 -6.64 10.52 -19.66
CA MET A 1 -5.44 10.29 -20.50
C MET A 1 -5.81 9.40 -21.68
N GLY A 2 -5.29 9.75 -22.85
CA GLY A 2 -5.85 9.47 -24.18
C GLY A 2 -6.13 8.02 -24.54
N SER A 3 -7.29 7.83 -25.17
CA SER A 3 -7.77 6.61 -25.88
C SER A 3 -6.69 5.91 -26.73
N LEU A 4 -5.80 6.70 -27.36
CA LEU A 4 -4.80 6.19 -28.31
C LEU A 4 -3.80 5.19 -27.69
N PHE A 5 -3.16 5.53 -26.56
CA PHE A 5 -2.18 4.62 -25.95
C PHE A 5 -2.82 3.32 -25.45
N LYS A 6 -4.07 3.40 -24.96
CA LYS A 6 -4.82 2.20 -24.59
C LYS A 6 -5.14 1.33 -25.80
N GLN A 7 -5.52 1.93 -26.92
CA GLN A 7 -5.77 1.20 -28.18
C GLN A 7 -4.50 0.51 -28.67
N ILE A 8 -3.37 1.22 -28.73
CA ILE A 8 -2.06 0.66 -29.09
C ILE A 8 -1.70 -0.50 -28.15
N TYR A 9 -1.84 -0.30 -26.84
CA TYR A 9 -1.54 -1.33 -25.85
C TYR A 9 -2.43 -2.58 -26.03
N ARG A 10 -3.74 -2.39 -26.21
CA ARG A 10 -4.70 -3.49 -26.42
C ARG A 10 -4.49 -4.23 -27.74
N TYR A 11 -3.97 -3.57 -28.77
CA TYR A 11 -3.65 -4.19 -30.06
C TYR A 11 -2.34 -4.99 -30.00
N THR A 12 -1.36 -4.49 -29.23
CA THR A 12 -0.02 -5.10 -29.14
C THR A 12 0.14 -6.13 -28.02
N ARG A 13 -0.82 -6.21 -27.08
CA ARG A 13 -0.70 -7.08 -25.89
C ARG A 13 -1.93 -7.98 -25.68
N PRO A 14 -1.74 -9.22 -25.19
CA PRO A 14 -2.84 -10.13 -24.85
C PRO A 14 -3.75 -9.55 -23.76
N ARG A 15 -5.01 -10.03 -23.72
CA ARG A 15 -6.00 -9.59 -22.71
C ARG A 15 -5.54 -9.78 -21.27
N ALA A 16 -4.71 -10.78 -21.01
CA ALA A 16 -4.14 -11.05 -19.69
C ALA A 16 -3.27 -9.90 -19.13
N TYR A 17 -2.88 -8.93 -19.96
CA TYR A 17 -2.05 -7.79 -19.56
C TYR A 17 -2.85 -6.48 -19.44
N ARG A 18 -4.18 -6.49 -19.62
CA ARG A 18 -5.01 -5.29 -19.69
C ARG A 18 -4.93 -4.40 -18.44
N HIS A 19 -4.65 -4.96 -17.27
CA HIS A 19 -4.48 -4.19 -16.02
C HIS A 19 -3.32 -3.18 -16.08
N ASN A 20 -2.41 -3.33 -17.03
CA ASN A 20 -1.26 -2.44 -17.20
C ASN A 20 -1.51 -1.30 -18.21
N GLU A 21 -2.69 -1.24 -18.86
CA GLU A 21 -2.96 -0.28 -19.94
C GLU A 21 -2.87 1.20 -19.49
N ASN A 22 -3.12 1.46 -18.20
CA ASN A 22 -3.02 2.81 -17.63
C ASN A 22 -1.60 3.15 -17.17
N LEU A 23 -0.73 2.15 -17.03
CA LEU A 23 0.66 2.32 -16.59
C LEU A 23 1.57 2.54 -17.80
N TRP A 24 1.32 1.84 -18.91
CA TRP A 24 2.07 2.04 -20.15
C TRP A 24 1.58 3.31 -20.89
N PRO A 25 2.48 4.12 -21.49
CA PRO A 25 3.94 3.99 -21.55
C PRO A 25 4.70 4.73 -20.43
N PHE A 26 3.98 5.30 -19.47
CA PHE A 26 4.54 6.25 -18.50
C PHE A 26 5.36 5.60 -17.39
N THR A 27 5.11 4.34 -17.11
CA THR A 27 5.77 3.57 -16.04
C THR A 27 6.84 2.65 -16.63
N ARG A 28 8.04 2.69 -16.04
CA ARG A 28 9.10 1.70 -16.28
C ARG A 28 9.55 1.14 -14.94
N ILE A 29 9.63 -0.17 -14.83
CA ILE A 29 10.04 -0.87 -13.61
C ILE A 29 11.23 -1.78 -13.90
N THR A 30 12.04 -2.02 -12.88
CA THR A 30 13.01 -3.12 -12.85
C THR A 30 12.63 -4.06 -11.73
N ARG A 31 12.68 -5.37 -11.99
CA ARG A 31 12.43 -6.39 -10.97
C ARG A 31 13.75 -6.97 -10.47
N ALA A 32 13.84 -7.20 -9.17
CA ALA A 32 14.93 -7.96 -8.58
C ALA A 32 14.75 -9.46 -8.86
N PRO A 33 15.78 -10.30 -8.65
CA PRO A 33 15.68 -11.75 -8.76
C PRO A 33 14.60 -12.36 -7.85
N SER A 34 14.31 -11.74 -6.71
CA SER A 34 13.22 -12.12 -5.81
C SER A 34 11.80 -11.86 -6.38
N GLY A 35 11.71 -11.19 -7.53
CA GLY A 35 10.47 -10.89 -8.22
C GLY A 35 9.80 -9.57 -7.81
N GLU A 36 10.27 -8.93 -6.74
CA GLU A 36 9.81 -7.58 -6.34
C GLU A 36 10.27 -6.50 -7.30
N ILE A 37 9.66 -5.31 -7.22
CA ILE A 37 10.09 -4.14 -7.99
C ILE A 37 11.17 -3.41 -7.21
N SER A 38 12.38 -3.33 -7.77
CA SER A 38 13.54 -2.69 -7.15
C SER A 38 13.76 -1.25 -7.60
N ALA A 39 13.29 -0.88 -8.79
CA ALA A 39 13.42 0.47 -9.31
C ALA A 39 12.20 0.88 -10.11
N LEU A 40 11.83 2.16 -10.01
CA LEU A 40 10.70 2.76 -10.69
C LEU A 40 11.11 4.08 -11.36
N ARG A 41 10.77 4.20 -12.64
CA ARG A 41 10.75 5.47 -13.36
C ARG A 41 9.33 5.76 -13.82
N TYR A 42 8.82 6.94 -13.47
CA TYR A 42 7.49 7.39 -13.80
C TYR A 42 7.57 8.73 -14.55
N LYS A 43 6.95 8.81 -15.73
CA LYS A 43 6.99 9.99 -16.62
C LYS A 43 8.41 10.54 -16.83
N GLY A 44 9.38 9.64 -16.98
CA GLY A 44 10.79 9.99 -17.18
C GLY A 44 11.58 10.28 -15.90
N LYS A 45 10.93 10.51 -14.76
CA LYS A 45 11.58 10.78 -13.47
C LYS A 45 11.78 9.50 -12.66
N THR A 46 12.92 9.36 -12.00
CA THR A 46 13.16 8.28 -11.05
C THR A 46 12.38 8.55 -9.77
N VAL A 47 11.63 7.55 -9.30
CA VAL A 47 10.91 7.62 -8.02
C VAL A 47 11.72 6.81 -6.99
N PRO A 48 12.15 7.42 -5.88
CA PRO A 48 12.89 6.70 -4.85
C PRO A 48 11.96 5.67 -4.18
N LEU A 49 12.35 4.40 -4.25
CA LEU A 49 11.64 3.30 -3.62
C LEU A 49 12.54 2.63 -2.58
N VAL A 50 11.91 2.18 -1.50
CA VAL A 50 12.48 1.21 -0.58
C VAL A 50 12.17 -0.19 -1.11
N SER A 51 13.21 -0.98 -1.34
CA SER A 51 13.09 -2.38 -1.76
C SER A 51 12.45 -3.22 -0.65
N LEU A 52 11.51 -4.12 -1.03
CA LEU A 52 10.87 -5.02 -0.07
C LEU A 52 11.85 -6.05 0.51
N SER A 53 12.85 -6.46 -0.27
CA SER A 53 13.93 -7.34 0.19
C SER A 53 14.78 -6.66 1.25
N ALA A 54 15.01 -5.34 1.14
CA ALA A 54 15.70 -4.58 2.19
C ALA A 54 14.86 -4.43 3.47
N LEU A 55 13.53 -4.49 3.36
CA LEU A 55 12.63 -4.47 4.51
C LEU A 55 12.42 -5.84 5.15
N LYS A 56 12.71 -6.93 4.44
CA LYS A 56 12.56 -8.29 4.95
C LYS A 56 13.40 -8.46 6.20
N ASN A 57 12.77 -8.90 7.30
CA ASN A 57 13.40 -9.09 8.61
C ASN A 57 14.00 -7.81 9.24
N SER A 58 13.72 -6.63 8.69
CA SER A 58 14.23 -5.35 9.22
C SER A 58 13.53 -4.91 10.52
N MET A 59 12.33 -5.44 10.77
CA MET A 59 11.53 -5.18 11.97
C MET A 59 11.02 -6.51 12.51
N GLN A 60 11.03 -6.66 13.83
CA GLN A 60 10.52 -7.83 14.55
C GLN A 60 9.85 -7.35 15.84
N GLY A 61 8.82 -8.06 16.30
CA GLY A 61 8.05 -7.73 17.49
C GLY A 61 6.65 -7.23 17.18
N GLU A 62 6.04 -6.57 18.17
CA GLU A 62 4.66 -6.09 18.10
C GLU A 62 4.53 -4.83 17.22
N VAL A 63 3.41 -4.74 16.51
CA VAL A 63 3.03 -3.57 15.71
C VAL A 63 1.58 -3.24 16.02
N LEU A 64 1.32 -1.96 16.30
CA LEU A 64 -0.05 -1.49 16.45
C LEU A 64 -0.65 -1.18 15.07
N LEU A 65 -1.50 -2.07 14.56
CA LEU A 65 -2.26 -1.82 13.36
C LEU A 65 -3.52 -0.98 13.70
N THR A 66 -3.63 0.19 13.10
CA THR A 66 -4.73 1.13 13.35
C THR A 66 -5.52 1.38 12.08
N ALA A 67 -6.82 1.13 12.17
CA ALA A 67 -7.81 1.39 11.13
C ALA A 67 -8.77 2.52 11.54
N THR A 68 -9.66 2.91 10.63
CA THR A 68 -10.68 3.93 10.88
C THR A 68 -12.01 3.24 11.21
N GLY A 69 -12.33 3.12 12.50
CA GLY A 69 -13.60 2.56 12.97
C GLY A 69 -14.15 3.37 14.14
N PRO A 70 -15.48 3.39 14.38
CA PRO A 70 -16.05 4.12 15.50
C PRO A 70 -15.53 3.64 16.87
N SER A 71 -15.11 2.37 16.95
CA SER A 71 -14.51 1.76 18.14
C SER A 71 -13.22 2.44 18.61
N THR A 72 -12.47 3.12 17.73
CA THR A 72 -11.20 3.76 18.11
C THR A 72 -11.38 5.03 18.95
N ARG A 73 -12.61 5.57 19.04
CA ARG A 73 -12.89 6.82 19.78
C ARG A 73 -12.67 6.68 21.29
N ASN A 74 -12.93 5.50 21.82
CA ASN A 74 -12.90 5.22 23.26
C ASN A 74 -11.61 4.52 23.70
N ILE A 75 -10.66 4.31 22.78
CA ILE A 75 -9.36 3.72 23.11
C ILE A 75 -8.47 4.81 23.67
N ASP A 76 -7.98 4.58 24.89
CA ASP A 76 -6.95 5.43 25.49
C ASP A 76 -5.57 5.02 24.96
N PHE A 77 -5.11 5.75 23.95
CA PHE A 77 -3.80 5.52 23.34
C PHE A 77 -2.63 5.94 24.23
N SER A 78 -2.87 6.62 25.35
CA SER A 78 -1.79 7.01 26.29
C SER A 78 -1.17 5.82 27.02
N LEU A 79 -1.90 4.71 27.12
CA LEU A 79 -1.48 3.47 27.76
C LEU A 79 -0.53 2.64 26.88
N LEU A 80 -0.41 2.98 25.60
CA LEU A 80 0.45 2.26 24.67
C LEU A 80 1.91 2.64 24.87
N SER A 81 2.79 1.64 24.80
CA SER A 81 4.22 1.91 24.78
C SER A 81 4.57 2.75 23.55
N LYS A 82 5.27 3.86 23.78
CA LYS A 82 5.80 4.74 22.73
C LYS A 82 6.85 4.06 21.85
N THR A 83 7.33 2.88 22.25
CA THR A 83 8.33 2.11 21.49
C THR A 83 7.71 1.21 20.42
N ILE A 84 6.40 0.96 20.46
CA ILE A 84 5.72 0.08 19.50
C ILE A 84 5.51 0.85 18.18
N PRO A 85 6.00 0.34 17.04
CA PRO A 85 5.70 0.91 15.74
C PRO A 85 4.19 0.93 15.47
N VAL A 86 3.69 2.08 15.01
CA VAL A 86 2.27 2.23 14.66
C VAL A 86 2.13 2.18 13.15
N MET A 87 1.27 1.26 12.69
CA MET A 87 0.92 1.08 11.28
C MET A 87 -0.50 1.58 11.03
N GLY A 88 -0.60 2.67 10.28
CA GLY A 88 -1.90 3.21 9.89
C GLY A 88 -2.39 2.61 8.57
N VAL A 89 -3.71 2.44 8.43
CA VAL A 89 -4.32 2.10 7.14
C VAL A 89 -5.36 3.15 6.73
N ASN A 90 -5.35 3.52 5.45
CA ASN A 90 -6.34 4.42 4.84
C ASN A 90 -6.61 5.70 5.67
N GLY A 91 -7.78 5.82 6.31
CA GLY A 91 -8.19 7.00 7.07
C GLY A 91 -7.67 7.08 8.51
N ALA A 92 -6.83 6.14 8.96
CA ALA A 92 -6.28 6.11 10.32
C ALA A 92 -5.53 7.38 10.72
N TRP A 93 -5.08 8.17 9.72
CA TRP A 93 -4.48 9.49 9.89
C TRP A 93 -5.31 10.46 10.74
N HIS A 94 -6.61 10.25 10.89
CA HIS A 94 -7.42 11.04 11.83
C HIS A 94 -6.92 10.93 13.30
N LEU A 95 -6.14 9.90 13.60
CA LEU A 95 -5.52 9.69 14.91
C LEU A 95 -4.09 10.27 14.99
N ALA A 96 -3.60 11.00 13.99
CA ALA A 96 -2.23 11.52 13.95
C ALA A 96 -1.90 12.48 15.11
N ASP A 97 -2.90 13.15 15.70
CA ASP A 97 -2.71 13.99 16.88
C ASP A 97 -2.45 13.17 18.16
N ARG A 98 -2.77 11.87 18.14
CA ARG A 98 -2.65 10.95 19.29
C ARG A 98 -1.60 9.86 19.06
N LEU A 99 -1.30 9.55 17.81
CA LEU A 99 -0.44 8.45 17.39
C LEU A 99 0.60 8.92 16.39
N HIS A 100 1.85 8.50 16.61
CA HIS A 100 2.92 8.72 15.67
C HIS A 100 3.07 7.52 14.73
N PHE A 101 2.67 7.68 13.47
CA PHE A 101 2.76 6.63 12.46
C PHE A 101 4.19 6.52 11.91
N SER A 102 4.76 5.32 11.94
CA SER A 102 6.02 4.99 11.26
C SER A 102 5.80 4.13 10.01
N LEU A 103 4.70 3.38 9.98
CA LEU A 103 4.29 2.55 8.85
C LEU A 103 2.90 2.99 8.38
N TYR A 104 2.66 2.97 7.07
CA TYR A 104 1.34 3.29 6.55
C TYR A 104 1.02 2.50 5.30
N THR A 105 -0.21 2.03 5.14
CA THR A 105 -0.66 1.33 3.93
C THR A 105 -1.89 1.97 3.32
N ILE A 106 -1.82 2.26 2.03
CA ILE A 106 -2.95 2.74 1.23
C ILE A 106 -2.99 1.98 -0.08
N VAL A 107 -4.03 1.17 -0.27
CA VAL A 107 -4.27 0.39 -1.50
C VAL A 107 -5.51 0.86 -2.26
N ASP A 108 -6.45 1.50 -1.59
CA ASP A 108 -7.69 1.98 -2.18
C ASP A 108 -7.47 3.22 -3.06
N MET A 109 -7.84 3.11 -4.33
CA MET A 109 -7.69 4.19 -5.30
C MET A 109 -8.69 5.33 -5.11
N GLU A 110 -9.87 5.05 -4.56
CA GLU A 110 -10.86 6.07 -4.24
C GLU A 110 -10.38 6.94 -3.08
N PHE A 111 -9.64 6.38 -2.13
CA PHE A 111 -9.10 7.13 -1.00
C PHE A 111 -8.18 8.28 -1.46
N PHE A 112 -7.35 8.03 -2.48
CA PHE A 112 -6.50 9.07 -3.08
C PHE A 112 -7.28 10.22 -3.72
N ASP A 113 -8.51 9.98 -4.18
CA ASP A 113 -9.37 11.00 -4.79
C ASP A 113 -10.23 11.72 -3.75
N LYS A 114 -10.80 10.97 -2.80
CA LYS A 114 -11.77 11.48 -1.82
C LYS A 114 -11.11 12.21 -0.65
N LYS A 115 -9.85 11.89 -0.33
CA LYS A 115 -9.15 12.42 0.86
C LYS A 115 -7.78 13.03 0.51
N PRO A 116 -7.73 14.01 -0.42
CA PRO A 116 -6.48 14.60 -0.90
C PRO A 116 -5.62 15.20 0.22
N ASP A 117 -6.24 15.88 1.19
CA ASP A 117 -5.54 16.53 2.30
C ASP A 117 -4.84 15.52 3.22
N ILE A 118 -5.49 14.39 3.49
CA ILE A 118 -4.91 13.31 4.29
C ILE A 118 -3.70 12.71 3.57
N ILE A 119 -3.82 12.44 2.27
CA ILE A 119 -2.69 11.95 1.47
C ILE A 119 -1.53 12.93 1.54
N ARG A 120 -1.80 14.23 1.33
CA ARG A 120 -0.76 15.26 1.39
C ARG A 120 -0.05 15.28 2.75
N ALA A 121 -0.82 15.16 3.84
CA ALA A 121 -0.27 15.13 5.19
C ALA A 121 0.65 13.92 5.43
N ILE A 122 0.23 12.73 4.98
CA ILE A 122 1.02 11.49 5.08
C ILE A 122 2.31 11.60 4.27
N VAL A 123 2.22 11.99 2.99
CA VAL A 123 3.40 12.02 2.11
C VAL A 123 4.42 13.08 2.52
N SER A 124 4.00 14.08 3.28
CA SER A 124 4.88 15.12 3.82
C SER A 124 5.69 14.68 5.04
N GLN A 125 5.41 13.50 5.62
CA GLN A 125 6.15 13.01 6.78
C GLN A 125 7.38 12.18 6.36
N PRO A 126 8.60 12.57 6.75
CA PRO A 126 9.81 11.83 6.39
C PRO A 126 9.92 10.47 7.09
N ASP A 127 9.37 10.33 8.29
CA ASP A 127 9.52 9.13 9.12
C ASP A 127 8.59 7.98 8.69
N ILE A 128 7.61 8.27 7.84
CA ILE A 128 6.65 7.28 7.36
C ILE A 128 7.25 6.44 6.24
N LEU A 129 7.12 5.12 6.37
CA LEU A 129 7.23 4.17 5.28
C LEU A 129 5.82 3.85 4.74
N LEU A 130 5.51 4.39 3.56
CA LEU A 130 4.21 4.23 2.91
C LEU A 130 4.24 3.07 1.91
N PHE A 131 3.46 2.04 2.20
CA PHE A 131 3.15 0.94 1.29
C PHE A 131 1.96 1.32 0.41
N THR A 132 2.16 1.36 -0.90
CA THR A 132 1.06 1.63 -1.84
C THR A 132 1.30 0.98 -3.20
N THR A 133 0.27 0.98 -4.03
CA THR A 133 0.32 0.44 -5.39
C THR A 133 0.91 1.45 -6.36
N MET A 134 1.29 1.00 -7.56
CA MET A 134 1.81 1.89 -8.61
C MET A 134 0.81 3.00 -8.98
N HIS A 135 -0.48 2.71 -8.95
CA HIS A 135 -1.50 3.73 -9.21
C HIS A 135 -1.54 4.78 -8.08
N GLY A 136 -1.34 4.36 -6.82
CA GLY A 136 -1.17 5.26 -5.69
C GLY A 136 0.06 6.16 -5.85
N ILE A 137 1.22 5.58 -6.17
CA ILE A 137 2.45 6.34 -6.44
C ILE A 137 2.23 7.34 -7.58
N ALA A 138 1.61 6.93 -8.68
CA ALA A 138 1.32 7.82 -9.80
C ALA A 138 0.49 9.05 -9.35
N LYS A 139 -0.56 8.85 -8.54
CA LYS A 139 -1.37 9.95 -8.00
C LYS A 139 -0.60 10.83 -7.04
N ILE A 140 0.25 10.26 -6.18
CA ILE A 140 1.11 11.01 -5.27
C ILE A 140 2.09 11.88 -6.05
N VAL A 141 2.82 11.30 -7.01
CA VAL A 141 3.82 12.03 -7.80
C VAL A 141 3.16 13.13 -8.64
N ASP A 142 2.00 12.86 -9.24
CA ASP A 142 1.29 13.82 -10.08
C ASP A 142 0.71 15.00 -9.30
N ARG A 143 0.27 14.80 -8.06
CA ARG A 143 -0.41 15.84 -7.26
C ARG A 143 0.47 16.49 -6.20
N TYR A 144 1.41 15.73 -5.64
CA TYR A 144 2.14 16.07 -4.42
C TYR A 144 3.64 15.78 -4.53
N GLY A 145 4.19 15.68 -5.75
CA GLY A 145 5.62 15.40 -5.96
C GLY A 145 6.56 16.32 -5.18
N ASP A 146 6.22 17.60 -5.06
CA ASP A 146 7.03 18.60 -4.34
C ASP A 146 6.94 18.45 -2.81
N ALA A 147 5.87 17.83 -2.31
CA ALA A 147 5.65 17.57 -0.88
C ALA A 147 6.07 16.15 -0.47
N LEU A 148 6.49 15.30 -1.42
CA LEU A 148 6.86 13.92 -1.16
C LEU A 148 8.17 13.87 -0.34
N ARG A 149 8.03 13.55 0.94
CA ARG A 149 9.13 13.35 1.89
C ARG A 149 9.17 11.95 2.47
N CYS A 150 8.02 11.26 2.51
CA CYS A 150 7.93 9.90 3.02
C CYS A 150 8.71 8.90 2.15
N ARG A 151 9.03 7.76 2.75
CA ARG A 151 9.65 6.63 2.04
C ARG A 151 8.56 5.79 1.39
N LEU A 152 8.72 5.46 0.11
CA LEU A 152 7.73 4.69 -0.65
C LEU A 152 8.15 3.22 -0.78
N ALA A 153 7.27 2.30 -0.40
CA ALA A 153 7.38 0.88 -0.69
C ALA A 153 6.28 0.47 -1.69
N LEU A 154 6.69 0.01 -2.86
CA LEU A 154 5.75 -0.39 -3.91
C LEU A 154 5.27 -1.82 -3.67
N ILE A 155 3.96 -1.98 -3.48
CA ILE A 155 3.28 -3.28 -3.36
C ILE A 155 2.37 -3.53 -4.56
N GLU A 156 2.17 -4.80 -4.88
CA GLU A 156 1.37 -5.25 -6.03
C GLU A 156 0.28 -6.21 -5.56
N ASP A 157 -0.82 -6.28 -6.31
CA ASP A 157 -1.78 -7.37 -6.16
C ASP A 157 -1.15 -8.66 -6.72
N GLY A 158 -1.19 -9.74 -5.95
CA GLY A 158 -0.64 -11.05 -6.34
C GLY A 158 -1.23 -11.60 -7.64
N CYS A 159 -2.45 -11.20 -7.99
CA CYS A 159 -3.14 -11.59 -9.23
C CYS A 159 -2.79 -10.69 -10.42
N TYR A 160 -2.37 -9.44 -10.15
CA TYR A 160 -2.21 -8.39 -11.15
C TYR A 160 -0.84 -7.72 -11.06
N LYS A 161 0.21 -8.54 -11.11
CA LYS A 161 1.59 -8.05 -11.16
C LYS A 161 1.83 -7.18 -12.40
N ILE A 162 2.55 -6.08 -12.20
CA ILE A 162 2.84 -5.07 -13.22
C ILE A 162 3.70 -5.68 -14.33
N TYR A 163 3.25 -5.50 -15.58
CA TYR A 163 3.86 -6.06 -16.79
C TYR A 163 4.07 -7.58 -16.78
N GLN A 164 3.29 -8.29 -15.97
CA GLN A 164 3.17 -9.74 -16.01
C GLN A 164 1.73 -10.11 -16.41
N PRO A 165 1.51 -11.31 -16.98
CA PRO A 165 0.16 -11.75 -17.29
C PRO A 165 -0.60 -11.94 -15.99
N LYS A 166 -1.90 -11.63 -15.99
CA LYS A 166 -2.79 -11.95 -14.88
C LYS A 166 -2.62 -13.42 -14.49
N SER A 167 -2.20 -13.65 -13.25
CA SER A 167 -2.13 -15.01 -12.72
C SER A 167 -3.55 -15.48 -12.41
N ARG A 168 -3.86 -16.72 -12.77
CA ARG A 168 -5.05 -17.39 -12.25
C ARG A 168 -4.72 -17.63 -10.77
N GLN A 169 -5.58 -17.20 -9.86
CA GLN A 169 -5.45 -17.60 -8.46
C GLN A 169 -5.35 -19.12 -8.44
N ARG A 170 -4.19 -19.65 -8.07
CA ARG A 170 -4.14 -20.98 -7.49
C ARG A 170 -4.87 -20.79 -6.17
N SER A 171 -5.97 -21.50 -5.98
CA SER A 171 -6.70 -21.53 -4.72
C SER A 171 -5.84 -22.25 -3.67
N ASP A 172 -4.71 -21.66 -3.31
CA ASP A 172 -3.78 -22.20 -2.33
C ASP A 172 -4.27 -21.76 -0.95
N LYS A 173 -5.33 -22.43 -0.47
CA LYS A 173 -5.66 -22.56 0.96
C LYS A 173 -4.61 -23.41 1.71
N ALA A 174 -3.50 -23.76 1.08
CA ALA A 174 -2.56 -24.78 1.54
C ALA A 174 -1.14 -24.24 1.70
N HIS A 175 -0.94 -23.12 2.41
CA HIS A 175 0.36 -22.79 3.04
C HIS A 175 0.31 -21.58 4.00
N LEU A 176 -0.69 -21.51 4.88
CA LEU A 176 -0.47 -20.85 6.17
C LEU A 176 0.02 -21.93 7.13
N PRO A 177 1.24 -21.85 7.69
CA PRO A 177 1.64 -22.77 8.74
C PRO A 177 0.63 -22.64 9.88
N ALA A 178 -0.03 -23.75 10.19
CA ALA A 178 -1.01 -23.87 11.24
C ALA A 178 -0.33 -23.93 12.61
N GLU A 179 0.40 -22.89 13.00
CA GLU A 179 0.88 -22.71 14.37
C GLU A 179 0.97 -21.22 14.70
N CYS A 180 -0.18 -20.62 15.02
CA CYS A 180 -0.27 -19.58 16.02
C CYS A 180 -1.70 -19.60 16.54
N GLY A 181 -1.88 -20.09 17.76
CA GLY A 181 -3.19 -20.18 18.39
C GLY A 181 -3.79 -18.79 18.58
N ASP A 182 -4.82 -18.49 17.81
CA ASP A 182 -5.74 -17.39 18.08
C ASP A 182 -6.53 -17.74 19.34
N VAL A 183 -6.06 -17.30 20.51
CA VAL A 183 -6.93 -17.11 21.67
C VAL A 183 -7.69 -15.81 21.45
N LEU A 184 -8.65 -15.85 20.52
CA LEU A 184 -9.73 -14.88 20.49
C LEU A 184 -10.67 -15.25 21.65
N SER A 185 -10.51 -14.54 22.77
CA SER A 185 -11.51 -14.53 23.84
C SER A 185 -12.80 -13.96 23.28
N SER A 186 -13.67 -14.85 22.79
CA SER A 186 -15.06 -14.53 22.48
C SER A 186 -15.86 -14.60 23.78
N SER A 187 -16.23 -13.44 24.31
CA SER A 187 -17.36 -13.34 25.23
C SER A 187 -18.29 -12.20 24.80
N ALA A 188 -19.49 -12.62 24.39
CA ALA A 188 -20.76 -11.91 24.43
C ALA A 188 -21.18 -11.11 23.17
N PRO A 189 -22.50 -10.88 22.98
CA PRO A 189 -23.28 -11.64 22.00
C PRO A 189 -23.86 -10.74 20.90
N GLY A 190 -24.38 -11.39 19.86
CA GLY A 190 -24.79 -10.75 18.62
C GLY A 190 -25.92 -9.73 18.74
N TYR A 191 -25.96 -8.87 17.72
CA TYR A 191 -27.19 -8.27 17.23
C TYR A 191 -27.17 -8.29 15.70
N LEU A 192 -28.17 -8.98 15.15
CA LEU A 192 -28.69 -8.80 13.80
C LEU A 192 -29.14 -7.34 13.62
N PHE A 193 -28.74 -6.70 12.52
CA PHE A 193 -29.58 -6.29 11.39
C PHE A 193 -28.68 -5.73 10.27
#